data_AF-A0A928DZF8-F1
#
_entry.id   AF-A0A928DZF8-F1
#
_cell.length_a   1.000
_cell.length_b   1.000
_cell.length_c   1.000
_cell.angle_alpha   90.00
_cell.angle_beta   90.00
_cell.angle_gamma   90.00
#
_symmetry.space_group_name_H-M   'P 1'
#
loop_
_entity.id
_entity.type
_entity.pdbx_description
1 polymer ?
#
loop_
_entity_poly.entity_id
_entity_poly.type
_entity_poly.pdbx_seq_one_letter_code
_entity_poly.pdbx_strand_id
1 'polypeptide(L)'
;MKNYRKIFSIKSLMLFCSLLLTVIGGVYFCNNVPDAQKFEKNNTSETNGLELQKQEMFRLVKDTLRLALEGKGYVVPKAEDYKISSYSPTGVFVTLEKGGKLLGCKGNIRTNKPFIETLSQAAYDAGFSDNRFSGITKEDFNSEDFEISISLLGSYQKINFKNEEQLTAKLEPFKYAVRIKSKNGKQQAFFLSSVWSKYPTSKRFLKQLKRKGKIDIPITPNKFMVEFIDMQIIQEDKNKKQKHYKHIDDGIKAFKNLINEDGRIQYEIDFLSPGLENAQNRNVREMGSAYTLAYIAYKTKDKDLLLLIKKILDRTEQNLLKGSDNQYYIADELSQRKIGAVSLGLLTVLFYEKQTDVKQYQELREKLVSTLKHNFMDNKGFRLNPESENTNPLYDGESYLAVAIYTDMFPENKEIASLMKKIDNVMLLKYQNNNDVLFFHWGAQAVSQRYLTTKYTKFLDFLRQMYMLNDKNPMWLGFSSCSHLEGYGDMATAFYQSGDDVFYQSIKNRIEKQINIPYYIQLKSNILPDKSKIHISKEKYIGLFLNNPYMSVTRNDITAHCVSALLKTAPHI
;
A
#
# COMPACT_ATOMS: atom_id res chain seq x y z
N MET A 1 -56.19 46.55 -4.80
CA MET A 1 -56.04 47.50 -5.93
C MET A 1 -54.75 47.17 -6.70
N LYS A 2 -54.61 47.69 -7.93
CA LYS A 2 -53.45 47.65 -8.88
C LYS A 2 -52.08 47.28 -8.26
N ASN A 3 -51.36 46.25 -8.75
CA ASN A 3 -50.43 46.20 -9.92
C ASN A 3 -49.10 46.99 -9.72
N TYR A 4 -47.91 46.59 -10.21
CA TYR A 4 -47.53 45.56 -11.21
C TYR A 4 -46.02 45.14 -11.18
N ARG A 5 -45.72 43.87 -11.55
CA ARG A 5 -44.56 43.33 -12.35
C ARG A 5 -43.09 43.80 -12.15
N LYS A 6 -42.20 42.85 -11.76
CA LYS A 6 -41.16 42.14 -12.59
C LYS A 6 -40.27 41.29 -11.65
N ILE A 7 -40.23 39.96 -11.71
CA ILE A 7 -39.65 39.05 -12.73
C ILE A 7 -38.10 39.11 -12.81
N PHE A 8 -37.45 38.06 -12.29
CA PHE A 8 -36.37 37.34 -13.01
C PHE A 8 -36.27 35.87 -12.53
N SER A 9 -35.77 35.01 -13.40
CA SER A 9 -35.57 33.55 -13.22
C SER A 9 -34.49 33.08 -14.21
N ILE A 10 -34.00 31.82 -14.30
CA ILE A 10 -34.38 30.50 -13.77
C ILE A 10 -33.04 29.68 -13.66
N LYS A 11 -32.85 28.48 -13.06
CA LYS A 11 -33.69 27.32 -12.73
C LYS A 11 -33.02 26.49 -11.61
N SER A 12 -33.78 25.67 -10.89
CA SER A 12 -33.30 24.50 -10.14
C SER A 12 -34.43 23.47 -10.01
N LEU A 13 -34.14 22.30 -9.46
CA LEU A 13 -35.01 21.11 -9.32
C LEU A 13 -35.51 20.48 -10.63
N MET A 14 -35.18 19.20 -10.81
CA MET A 14 -36.21 18.19 -11.07
C MET A 14 -35.79 16.90 -10.33
N LEU A 15 -36.75 16.20 -9.73
CA LEU A 15 -36.52 15.05 -8.85
C LEU A 15 -37.17 13.79 -9.43
N PHE A 16 -36.65 12.63 -9.03
CA PHE A 16 -37.27 11.30 -8.88
C PHE A 16 -38.68 11.05 -9.45
N CYS A 17 -38.84 9.94 -10.17
CA CYS A 17 -40.10 9.17 -10.20
C CYS A 17 -39.82 7.65 -10.10
N SER A 18 -40.84 6.85 -9.80
CA SER A 18 -40.76 5.60 -9.04
C SER A 18 -40.80 4.27 -9.81
N LEU A 19 -40.06 3.29 -9.27
CA LEU A 19 -40.35 1.85 -9.04
C LEU A 19 -41.48 1.09 -9.78
N LEU A 20 -41.21 -0.22 -9.98
CA LEU A 20 -42.11 -1.36 -10.33
C LEU A 20 -42.69 -1.36 -11.77
N LEU A 21 -42.66 -2.46 -12.55
CA LEU A 21 -43.14 -3.82 -12.25
C LEU A 21 -42.35 -4.97 -12.96
N THR A 22 -42.73 -6.21 -12.63
CA THR A 22 -42.12 -7.53 -12.88
C THR A 22 -42.00 -8.07 -14.31
N VAL A 23 -40.87 -8.73 -14.59
CA VAL A 23 -40.69 -10.09 -15.18
C VAL A 23 -41.76 -10.65 -16.16
N ILE A 24 -41.41 -10.81 -17.45
CA ILE A 24 -41.58 -12.04 -18.28
C ILE A 24 -40.51 -12.04 -19.41
N GLY A 25 -39.86 -13.19 -19.66
CA GLY A 25 -39.14 -13.50 -20.92
C GLY A 25 -37.77 -12.83 -21.15
N GLY A 26 -36.81 -13.43 -21.86
CA GLY A 26 -36.75 -14.77 -22.45
C GLY A 26 -36.48 -14.76 -23.96
N VAL A 27 -35.23 -15.07 -24.34
CA VAL A 27 -34.72 -15.19 -25.73
C VAL A 27 -34.76 -13.91 -26.58
N TYR A 28 -33.59 -13.31 -26.82
CA TYR A 28 -33.02 -12.96 -28.15
C TYR A 28 -31.67 -12.21 -27.94
N PHE A 29 -30.86 -12.08 -28.99
CA PHE A 29 -29.53 -11.42 -28.98
C PHE A 29 -28.42 -12.07 -28.14
N CYS A 30 -28.18 -13.37 -28.37
CA CYS A 30 -26.78 -13.82 -28.53
C CYS A 30 -26.42 -13.70 -30.01
N ASN A 31 -25.60 -12.71 -30.37
CA ASN A 31 -24.67 -12.67 -31.52
C ASN A 31 -24.14 -11.23 -31.71
N ASN A 32 -22.97 -10.93 -31.13
CA ASN A 32 -21.97 -9.94 -31.54
C ASN A 32 -20.97 -9.70 -30.40
N VAL A 33 -20.23 -10.76 -30.02
CA VAL A 33 -19.03 -10.64 -29.19
C VAL A 33 -17.84 -10.50 -30.16
N PRO A 34 -17.04 -9.42 -30.11
CA PRO A 34 -15.82 -9.31 -30.90
C PRO A 34 -14.80 -10.39 -30.49
N ASP A 35 -14.03 -10.93 -31.45
CA ASP A 35 -13.06 -12.02 -31.22
C ASP A 35 -12.15 -11.79 -30.01
N ALA A 36 -12.31 -12.60 -28.96
CA ALA A 36 -11.46 -12.55 -27.77
C ALA A 36 -9.97 -12.75 -28.11
N GLN A 37 -9.67 -13.66 -29.04
CA GLN A 37 -8.31 -13.93 -29.55
C GLN A 37 -7.65 -12.69 -30.20
N LYS A 38 -8.44 -11.71 -30.63
CA LYS A 38 -7.96 -10.45 -31.22
C LYS A 38 -7.66 -9.41 -30.14
N PHE A 39 -8.39 -9.42 -29.02
CA PHE A 39 -8.09 -8.62 -27.83
C PHE A 39 -6.87 -9.15 -27.08
N GLU A 40 -6.75 -10.46 -26.87
CA GLU A 40 -5.58 -11.06 -26.19
C GLU A 40 -4.26 -10.77 -26.92
N LYS A 41 -4.23 -10.92 -28.25
CA LYS A 41 -3.05 -10.60 -29.07
C LYS A 41 -2.67 -9.12 -29.01
N ASN A 42 -3.65 -8.21 -28.99
CA ASN A 42 -3.37 -6.79 -28.88
C ASN A 42 -2.75 -6.47 -27.50
N ASN A 43 -3.41 -6.85 -26.40
CA ASN A 43 -2.94 -6.58 -25.03
C ASN A 43 -1.55 -7.18 -24.74
N THR A 44 -1.28 -8.40 -25.22
CA THR A 44 0.06 -9.03 -25.07
C THR A 44 1.11 -8.37 -25.97
N SER A 45 0.75 -7.86 -27.16
CA SER A 45 1.68 -7.09 -27.98
C SER A 45 2.00 -5.72 -27.37
N GLU A 46 1.02 -5.02 -26.78
CA GLU A 46 1.19 -3.69 -26.19
C GLU A 46 2.00 -3.75 -24.88
N THR A 47 1.76 -4.75 -24.03
CA THR A 47 2.56 -4.95 -22.80
C THR A 47 4.00 -5.34 -23.10
N ASN A 48 4.25 -6.23 -24.05
CA ASN A 48 5.61 -6.53 -24.51
C ASN A 48 6.29 -5.31 -25.17
N GLY A 49 5.55 -4.53 -25.96
CA GLY A 49 6.04 -3.29 -26.57
C GLY A 49 6.37 -2.20 -25.53
N LEU A 50 5.61 -2.11 -24.45
CA LEU A 50 5.89 -1.19 -23.34
C LEU A 50 7.14 -1.60 -22.56
N GLU A 51 7.33 -2.90 -22.29
CA GLU A 51 8.51 -3.39 -21.55
C GLU A 51 9.79 -3.23 -22.37
N LEU A 52 9.74 -3.53 -23.67
CA LEU A 52 10.84 -3.28 -24.60
C LEU A 52 11.27 -1.81 -24.59
N GLN A 53 10.32 -0.87 -24.60
CA GLN A 53 10.62 0.56 -24.55
C GLN A 53 11.28 1.01 -23.24
N LYS A 54 10.95 0.41 -22.09
CA LYS A 54 11.66 0.67 -20.82
C LYS A 54 13.12 0.19 -20.91
N GLN A 55 13.35 -1.01 -21.44
CA GLN A 55 14.69 -1.57 -21.61
C GLN A 55 15.55 -0.68 -22.53
N GLU A 56 14.96 -0.17 -23.61
CA GLU A 56 15.60 0.77 -24.53
C GLU A 56 15.91 2.14 -23.87
N MET A 57 15.03 2.65 -23.00
CA MET A 57 15.34 3.84 -22.19
C MET A 57 16.54 3.62 -21.26
N PHE A 58 16.64 2.46 -20.61
CA PHE A 58 17.82 2.13 -19.81
C PHE A 58 19.08 1.94 -20.66
N ARG A 59 18.97 1.38 -21.87
CA ARG A 59 20.10 1.27 -22.82
C ARG A 59 20.62 2.67 -23.19
N LEU A 60 19.73 3.60 -23.55
CA LEU A 60 20.09 4.98 -23.87
C LEU A 60 20.78 5.72 -22.71
N VAL A 61 20.26 5.58 -21.48
CA VAL A 61 20.89 6.17 -20.28
C VAL A 61 22.29 5.58 -20.05
N LYS A 62 22.44 4.25 -20.14
CA LYS A 62 23.73 3.57 -19.99
C LYS A 62 24.74 4.00 -21.04
N ASP A 63 24.36 4.04 -22.32
CA ASP A 63 25.25 4.45 -23.39
C ASP A 63 25.71 5.90 -23.22
N THR A 64 24.81 6.80 -22.82
CA THR A 64 25.15 8.20 -22.53
C THR A 64 26.17 8.31 -21.38
N LEU A 65 25.95 7.59 -20.27
CA LEU A 65 26.87 7.58 -19.14
C LEU A 65 28.22 6.93 -19.48
N ARG A 66 28.19 5.82 -20.24
CA ARG A 66 29.38 5.09 -20.68
C ARG A 66 30.24 5.93 -21.62
N LEU A 67 29.66 6.61 -22.60
CA LEU A 67 30.40 7.49 -23.52
C LEU A 67 31.09 8.64 -22.76
N ALA A 68 30.43 9.21 -21.75
CA ALA A 68 31.02 10.21 -20.88
C ALA A 68 32.18 9.65 -20.02
N LEU A 69 32.02 8.45 -19.44
CA LEU A 69 33.09 7.72 -18.72
C LEU A 69 34.25 7.27 -19.63
N GLU A 70 34.01 7.10 -20.93
CA GLU A 70 35.02 6.92 -21.98
C GLU A 70 35.74 8.23 -22.35
N GLY A 71 35.40 9.36 -21.72
CA GLY A 71 36.03 10.67 -21.94
C GLY A 71 35.45 11.48 -23.10
N LYS A 72 34.36 11.02 -23.74
CA LYS A 72 33.77 11.67 -24.93
C LYS A 72 32.85 12.85 -24.60
N GLY A 73 32.67 13.16 -23.32
CA GLY A 73 31.78 14.23 -22.84
C GLY A 73 30.31 13.94 -23.13
N TYR A 74 29.51 14.99 -23.33
CA TYR A 74 28.11 14.86 -23.72
C TYR A 74 27.98 14.63 -25.22
N VAL A 75 27.49 13.45 -25.60
CA VAL A 75 27.14 13.08 -26.97
C VAL A 75 25.67 12.69 -26.99
N VAL A 76 24.91 13.15 -27.98
CA VAL A 76 23.51 12.73 -28.21
C VAL A 76 23.55 11.46 -29.07
N PRO A 77 23.10 10.28 -28.57
CA PRO A 77 22.98 9.07 -29.39
C PRO A 77 21.90 9.26 -30.46
N LYS A 78 22.01 8.58 -31.61
CA LYS A 78 21.03 8.78 -32.69
C LYS A 78 19.68 8.17 -32.30
N ALA A 79 18.60 8.80 -32.75
CA ALA A 79 17.26 8.27 -32.49
C ALA A 79 16.98 6.92 -33.19
N GLU A 80 17.61 6.67 -34.35
CA GLU A 80 17.50 5.41 -35.10
C GLU A 80 18.09 4.19 -34.38
N ASP A 81 19.01 4.41 -33.43
CA ASP A 81 19.67 3.34 -32.68
C ASP A 81 18.77 2.72 -31.58
N TYR A 82 17.62 3.34 -31.26
CA TYR A 82 16.76 2.97 -30.10
C TYR A 82 15.26 2.85 -30.47
N LYS A 83 14.65 1.73 -30.10
CA LYS A 83 13.25 1.38 -30.39
C LYS A 83 12.27 2.01 -29.39
N ILE A 84 12.27 3.34 -29.29
CA ILE A 84 11.41 4.10 -28.37
C ILE A 84 10.35 4.88 -29.16
N SER A 85 9.12 4.35 -29.21
CA SER A 85 8.01 4.89 -29.99
C SER A 85 7.13 5.85 -29.19
N SER A 86 6.75 6.99 -29.79
CA SER A 86 5.69 7.90 -29.33
C SER A 86 5.70 8.36 -27.85
N TYR A 87 6.81 8.19 -27.12
CA TYR A 87 6.96 8.74 -25.78
C TYR A 87 7.11 10.26 -25.85
N SER A 88 6.00 10.95 -25.57
CA SER A 88 5.92 12.42 -25.45
C SER A 88 5.69 12.86 -23.99
N PRO A 89 6.52 12.43 -23.01
CA PRO A 89 6.41 12.94 -21.66
C PRO A 89 6.74 14.44 -21.66
N THR A 90 6.03 15.22 -20.86
CA THR A 90 6.22 16.68 -20.83
C THR A 90 7.62 17.05 -20.35
N GLY A 91 8.24 16.20 -19.53
CA GLY A 91 9.62 16.29 -19.05
C GLY A 91 10.11 14.94 -18.51
N VAL A 92 11.41 14.83 -18.23
CA VAL A 92 12.03 13.61 -17.72
C VAL A 92 13.18 13.93 -16.76
N PHE A 93 13.33 13.08 -15.74
CA PHE A 93 14.46 13.10 -14.80
C PHE A 93 15.13 11.73 -14.74
N VAL A 94 16.46 11.72 -14.67
CA VAL A 94 17.26 10.53 -14.35
C VAL A 94 17.81 10.71 -12.95
N THR A 95 17.71 9.64 -12.17
CA THR A 95 18.27 9.49 -10.83
C THR A 95 19.21 8.29 -10.84
N LEU A 96 20.41 8.47 -10.29
CA LEU A 96 21.44 7.44 -10.18
C LEU A 96 21.72 7.21 -8.70
N GLU A 97 21.62 5.96 -8.24
CA GLU A 97 21.93 5.57 -6.87
C GLU A 97 22.89 4.37 -6.84
N LYS A 98 23.66 4.23 -5.77
CA LYS A 98 24.53 3.08 -5.51
C LYS A 98 24.35 2.61 -4.07
N GLY A 99 23.91 1.36 -3.88
CA GLY A 99 23.65 0.80 -2.56
C GLY A 99 22.59 1.58 -1.76
N GLY A 100 21.61 2.18 -2.45
CA GLY A 100 20.62 3.09 -1.87
C GLY A 100 21.13 4.48 -1.47
N LYS A 101 22.34 4.87 -1.90
CA LYS A 101 22.87 6.24 -1.76
C LYS A 101 22.73 6.98 -3.10
N LEU A 102 22.11 8.15 -3.07
CA LEU A 102 21.99 9.02 -4.25
C LEU A 102 23.38 9.50 -4.73
N LEU A 103 23.73 9.21 -5.99
CA LEU A 103 24.92 9.72 -6.68
C LEU A 103 24.61 10.95 -7.56
N GLY A 104 23.37 11.08 -8.05
CA GLY A 104 22.97 12.24 -8.84
C GLY A 104 21.50 12.20 -9.27
N CYS A 105 20.88 13.36 -9.47
CA CYS A 105 19.51 13.47 -9.95
C CYS A 105 19.27 14.80 -10.69
N LYS A 106 19.05 14.72 -12.01
CA LYS A 106 18.80 15.85 -12.90
C LYS A 106 17.74 15.53 -13.95
N GLY A 107 17.27 16.57 -14.62
CA GLY A 107 16.18 16.47 -15.59
C GLY A 107 15.47 17.78 -15.85
N ASN A 108 14.52 17.72 -16.79
CA ASN A 108 13.75 18.85 -17.27
C ASN A 108 12.29 18.74 -16.83
N ILE A 109 11.77 19.82 -16.24
CA ILE A 109 10.35 19.91 -15.82
C ILE A 109 9.43 20.00 -17.05
N ARG A 110 9.84 20.79 -18.06
CA ARG A 110 9.28 20.74 -19.41
C ARG A 110 10.40 20.71 -20.45
N THR A 111 10.18 19.99 -21.54
CA THR A 111 11.02 19.97 -22.74
C THR A 111 10.20 20.25 -23.99
N ASN A 112 10.83 20.86 -24.99
CA ASN A 112 10.33 20.90 -26.38
C ASN A 112 11.26 20.10 -27.33
N LYS A 113 12.32 19.48 -26.78
CA LYS A 113 13.30 18.68 -27.53
C LYS A 113 12.78 17.24 -27.74
N PRO A 114 13.30 16.50 -28.74
CA PRO A 114 13.05 15.07 -28.86
C PRO A 114 13.30 14.30 -27.56
N PHE A 115 12.57 13.20 -27.36
CA PHE A 115 12.68 12.43 -26.12
C PHE A 115 14.08 11.82 -25.92
N ILE A 116 14.68 11.28 -26.99
CA ILE A 116 16.05 10.74 -26.98
C ILE A 116 17.05 11.79 -26.48
N GLU A 117 17.02 13.01 -27.04
CA GLU A 117 17.89 14.10 -26.62
C GLU A 117 17.61 14.51 -25.17
N THR A 118 16.33 14.61 -24.76
CA THR A 118 15.98 15.03 -23.41
C THR A 118 16.38 13.99 -22.34
N LEU A 119 16.22 12.70 -22.62
CA LEU A 119 16.63 11.61 -21.73
C LEU A 119 18.16 11.50 -21.66
N SER A 120 18.86 11.66 -22.79
CA SER A 120 20.34 11.70 -22.82
C SER A 120 20.88 12.88 -22.02
N GLN A 121 20.34 14.09 -22.21
CA GLN A 121 20.71 15.27 -21.42
C GLN A 121 20.48 15.03 -19.92
N ALA A 122 19.33 14.47 -19.55
CA ALA A 122 19.02 14.17 -18.15
C ALA A 122 19.96 13.10 -17.56
N ALA A 123 20.35 12.09 -18.34
CA ALA A 123 21.32 11.07 -17.95
C ALA A 123 22.71 11.67 -17.70
N TYR A 124 23.25 12.40 -18.69
CA TYR A 124 24.54 13.07 -18.57
C TYR A 124 24.57 14.05 -17.38
N ASP A 125 23.51 14.86 -17.24
CA ASP A 125 23.45 15.83 -16.16
C ASP A 125 23.35 15.18 -14.77
N ALA A 126 22.70 14.01 -14.67
CA ALA A 126 22.66 13.23 -13.43
C ALA A 126 23.99 12.53 -13.14
N GLY A 127 24.73 12.12 -14.17
CA GLY A 127 26.05 11.49 -14.04
C GLY A 127 27.17 12.46 -13.69
N PHE A 128 27.15 13.69 -14.22
CA PHE A 128 28.33 14.59 -14.22
C PHE A 128 28.03 16.06 -13.92
N SER A 129 26.83 16.57 -14.20
CA SER A 129 26.50 18.00 -14.03
C SER A 129 25.83 18.33 -12.69
N ASP A 130 25.66 17.39 -11.76
CA ASP A 130 24.95 17.62 -10.49
C ASP A 130 25.89 18.14 -9.38
N ASN A 131 25.97 19.47 -9.24
CA ASN A 131 26.86 20.25 -8.35
C ASN A 131 26.83 19.88 -6.84
N ARG A 132 26.06 18.86 -6.45
CA ARG A 132 26.01 18.26 -5.11
C ARG A 132 26.99 17.10 -4.94
N PHE A 133 27.56 16.62 -6.04
CA PHE A 133 28.38 15.41 -6.15
C PHE A 133 29.57 15.65 -7.09
N SER A 134 30.57 14.79 -7.05
CA SER A 134 31.78 14.82 -7.89
C SER A 134 31.58 14.28 -9.31
N GLY A 135 30.38 13.79 -9.62
CA GLY A 135 30.11 12.90 -10.75
C GLY A 135 30.39 11.43 -10.43
N ILE A 136 29.88 10.53 -11.27
CA ILE A 136 30.04 9.07 -11.11
C ILE A 136 31.39 8.57 -11.64
N THR A 137 31.92 7.49 -11.04
CA THR A 137 33.13 6.80 -11.49
C THR A 137 32.81 5.56 -12.33
N LYS A 138 33.83 4.92 -12.93
CA LYS A 138 33.66 3.62 -13.62
C LYS A 138 33.35 2.51 -12.62
N GLU A 139 33.93 2.63 -11.44
CA GLU A 139 33.79 1.77 -10.27
C GLU A 139 32.40 1.92 -9.62
N ASP A 140 31.70 3.03 -9.87
CA ASP A 140 30.27 3.18 -9.59
C ASP A 140 29.41 2.54 -10.66
N PHE A 141 29.63 2.89 -11.92
CA PHE A 141 28.83 2.41 -13.05
C PHE A 141 28.86 0.89 -13.25
N ASN A 142 30.01 0.26 -12.98
CA ASN A 142 30.20 -1.19 -13.08
C ASN A 142 29.76 -1.97 -11.82
N SER A 143 29.25 -1.31 -10.79
CA SER A 143 28.88 -1.95 -9.52
C SER A 143 27.53 -2.67 -9.60
N GLU A 144 27.41 -3.84 -8.97
CA GLU A 144 26.17 -4.63 -8.94
C GLU A 144 25.00 -3.92 -8.22
N ASP A 145 25.33 -2.96 -7.35
CA ASP A 145 24.39 -2.13 -6.60
C ASP A 145 24.12 -0.76 -7.25
N PHE A 146 24.54 -0.54 -8.50
CA PHE A 146 24.26 0.67 -9.28
C PHE A 146 22.85 0.62 -9.91
N GLU A 147 21.98 1.52 -9.45
CA GLU A 147 20.56 1.61 -9.78
C GLU A 147 20.23 2.87 -10.58
N ILE A 148 19.61 2.70 -11.75
CA ILE A 148 19.08 3.79 -12.57
C ILE A 148 17.57 3.89 -12.33
N SER A 149 17.05 5.11 -12.11
CA SER A 149 15.61 5.39 -12.08
C SER A 149 15.25 6.57 -12.99
N ILE A 150 14.31 6.35 -13.91
CA ILE A 150 13.84 7.32 -14.89
C ILE A 150 12.43 7.77 -14.49
N SER A 151 12.26 9.04 -14.17
CA SER A 151 10.97 9.65 -13.82
C SER A 151 10.41 10.42 -15.02
N LEU A 152 9.38 9.87 -15.66
CA LEU A 152 8.66 10.51 -16.77
C LEU A 152 7.53 11.39 -16.22
N LEU A 153 7.41 12.62 -16.72
CA LEU A 153 6.35 13.56 -16.34
C LEU A 153 5.22 13.57 -17.37
N GLY A 154 3.98 13.49 -16.88
CA GLY A 154 2.75 13.48 -17.67
C GLY A 154 2.04 14.84 -17.66
N SER A 155 0.73 14.81 -17.45
CA SER A 155 -0.17 15.95 -17.41
C SER A 155 0.10 16.92 -16.26
N TYR A 156 -0.28 18.18 -16.47
CA TYR A 156 -0.22 19.27 -15.49
C TYR A 156 -1.62 19.65 -15.03
N GLN A 157 -1.92 19.45 -13.74
CA GLN A 157 -3.20 19.76 -13.13
C GLN A 157 -3.06 20.95 -12.18
N LYS A 158 -3.70 22.09 -12.49
CA LYS A 158 -3.67 23.29 -11.64
C LYS A 158 -4.51 23.06 -10.38
N ILE A 159 -3.94 23.32 -9.21
CA ILE A 159 -4.60 23.13 -7.92
C ILE A 159 -5.40 24.38 -7.55
N ASN A 160 -6.70 24.22 -7.31
CA ASN A 160 -7.53 25.25 -6.68
C ASN A 160 -7.44 25.16 -5.15
N PHE A 161 -7.01 26.25 -4.49
CA PHE A 161 -6.88 26.40 -3.04
C PHE A 161 -7.13 27.86 -2.61
N LYS A 162 -7.63 28.08 -1.40
CA LYS A 162 -7.87 29.41 -0.83
C LYS A 162 -6.67 29.97 -0.06
N ASN A 163 -5.96 29.13 0.70
CA ASN A 163 -4.85 29.48 1.58
C ASN A 163 -3.79 28.34 1.65
N GLU A 164 -2.65 28.59 2.31
CA GLU A 164 -1.56 27.61 2.45
C GLU A 164 -1.97 26.34 3.23
N GLU A 165 -2.95 26.46 4.14
CA GLU A 165 -3.51 25.35 4.90
C GLU A 165 -4.34 24.40 4.02
N GLN A 166 -5.30 24.93 3.26
CA GLN A 166 -6.08 24.12 2.31
C GLN A 166 -5.19 23.55 1.20
N LEU A 167 -4.13 24.26 0.79
CA LEU A 167 -3.10 23.69 -0.09
C LEU A 167 -2.39 22.52 0.59
N THR A 168 -1.97 22.65 1.84
CA THR A 168 -1.30 21.59 2.62
C THR A 168 -2.20 20.35 2.73
N ALA A 169 -3.48 20.53 3.04
CA ALA A 169 -4.46 19.44 3.13
C ALA A 169 -4.78 18.77 1.78
N LYS A 170 -4.41 19.40 0.66
CA LYS A 170 -4.55 18.83 -0.70
C LYS A 170 -3.32 18.07 -1.18
N LEU A 171 -2.12 18.27 -0.60
CA LEU A 171 -0.90 17.61 -1.07
C LEU A 171 -0.92 16.12 -0.72
N GLU A 172 -0.76 15.27 -1.73
CA GLU A 172 -0.77 13.81 -1.57
C GLU A 172 0.65 13.21 -1.67
N PRO A 173 1.21 12.63 -0.59
CA PRO A 173 2.46 11.89 -0.62
C PRO A 173 2.53 10.79 -1.68
N PHE A 174 3.70 10.68 -2.30
CA PHE A 174 4.10 9.70 -3.33
C PHE A 174 3.27 9.69 -4.63
N LYS A 175 2.08 10.32 -4.66
CA LYS A 175 1.16 10.32 -5.81
C LYS A 175 1.57 11.27 -6.95
N TYR A 176 1.87 12.52 -6.62
CA TYR A 176 2.20 13.57 -7.61
C TYR A 176 3.58 14.18 -7.38
N ALA A 177 4.21 14.59 -8.48
CA ALA A 177 5.22 15.65 -8.41
C ALA A 177 4.53 17.00 -8.25
N VAL A 178 5.15 17.93 -7.51
CA VAL A 178 4.52 19.19 -7.11
C VAL A 178 5.37 20.37 -7.57
N ARG A 179 4.76 21.31 -8.30
CA ARG A 179 5.39 22.56 -8.72
C ARG A 179 4.67 23.76 -8.10
N ILE A 180 5.43 24.71 -7.57
CA ILE A 180 4.95 26.05 -7.18
C ILE A 180 5.64 27.07 -8.09
N LYS A 181 4.89 28.04 -8.60
CA LYS A 181 5.42 29.19 -9.36
C LYS A 181 4.73 30.48 -8.90
N SER A 182 5.48 31.54 -8.60
CA SER A 182 4.90 32.86 -8.36
C SER A 182 4.34 33.45 -9.67
N LYS A 183 3.25 34.21 -9.60
CA LYS A 183 2.66 34.84 -10.81
C LYS A 183 3.60 35.86 -11.47
N ASN A 184 4.48 36.49 -10.69
CA ASN A 184 5.54 37.37 -11.20
C ASN A 184 6.77 36.61 -11.76
N GLY A 185 6.75 35.27 -11.80
CA GLY A 185 7.81 34.43 -12.36
C GLY A 185 9.10 34.30 -11.53
N LYS A 186 9.36 35.21 -10.59
CA LYS A 186 10.64 35.33 -9.85
C LYS A 186 10.95 34.15 -8.91
N GLN A 187 9.93 33.44 -8.41
CA GLN A 187 10.09 32.28 -7.52
C GLN A 187 9.45 31.06 -8.17
N GLN A 188 10.19 29.95 -8.22
CA GLN A 188 9.61 28.63 -8.52
C GLN A 188 10.31 27.51 -7.75
N ALA A 189 9.54 26.49 -7.42
CA ALA A 189 10.01 25.28 -6.77
C ALA A 189 9.38 24.04 -7.43
N PHE A 190 10.10 22.93 -7.41
CA PHE A 190 9.63 21.64 -7.92
C PHE A 190 10.24 20.50 -7.09
N PHE A 191 9.43 19.50 -6.80
CA PHE A 191 9.84 18.22 -6.25
C PHE A 191 9.16 17.07 -7.01
N LEU A 192 9.96 16.05 -7.36
CA LEU A 192 9.48 14.74 -7.83
C LEU A 192 8.66 14.06 -6.73
N SER A 193 7.78 13.11 -7.07
CA SER A 193 7.04 12.36 -6.03
C SER A 193 7.97 11.53 -5.14
N SER A 194 9.13 11.09 -5.66
CA SER A 194 10.18 10.42 -4.89
C SER A 194 10.73 11.26 -3.73
N VAL A 195 10.59 12.60 -3.74
CA VAL A 195 11.00 13.47 -2.62
C VAL A 195 10.11 13.31 -1.39
N TRP A 196 8.91 12.75 -1.55
CA TRP A 196 8.07 12.33 -0.42
C TRP A 196 8.72 11.21 0.43
N SER A 197 9.79 10.57 0.00
CA SER A 197 10.64 9.74 0.89
C SER A 197 11.29 10.59 1.98
N LYS A 198 11.90 11.71 1.62
CA LYS A 198 12.64 12.61 2.53
C LYS A 198 11.69 13.54 3.29
N TYR A 199 10.56 13.92 2.69
CA TYR A 199 9.55 14.77 3.33
C TYR A 199 8.09 14.23 3.31
N PRO A 200 7.80 13.02 3.83
CA PRO A 200 6.51 12.31 3.74
C PRO A 200 5.24 12.92 4.37
N THR A 201 5.27 14.17 4.86
CA THR A 201 4.06 14.84 5.40
C THR A 201 3.93 16.21 4.79
N SER A 202 2.71 16.56 4.37
CA SER A 202 2.42 17.73 3.55
C SER A 202 2.95 19.05 4.15
N LYS A 203 2.92 19.19 5.48
CA LYS A 203 3.47 20.35 6.20
C LYS A 203 5.00 20.44 6.13
N ARG A 204 5.73 19.32 6.26
CA ARG A 204 7.20 19.26 6.10
C ARG A 204 7.58 19.39 4.61
N PHE A 205 6.89 18.71 3.70
CA PHE A 205 7.10 18.81 2.25
C PHE A 205 6.95 20.25 1.75
N LEU A 206 5.83 20.90 2.07
CA LEU A 206 5.57 22.27 1.64
C LEU A 206 6.58 23.26 2.22
N LYS A 207 6.97 23.12 3.50
CA LYS A 207 8.03 23.92 4.12
C LYS A 207 9.37 23.79 3.38
N GLN A 208 9.74 22.60 2.93
CA GLN A 208 11.00 22.38 2.23
C GLN A 208 10.93 22.78 0.74
N LEU A 209 9.77 22.63 0.10
CA LEU A 209 9.50 23.10 -1.25
C LEU A 209 9.54 24.64 -1.30
N LYS A 210 8.94 25.31 -0.30
CA LYS A 210 9.08 26.76 -0.07
C LYS A 210 10.54 27.18 0.06
N ARG A 211 11.34 26.50 0.91
CA ARG A 211 12.78 26.77 1.06
C ARG A 211 13.54 26.59 -0.26
N LYS A 212 13.27 25.53 -1.04
CA LYS A 212 13.89 25.32 -2.37
C LYS A 212 13.57 26.45 -3.35
N GLY A 213 12.36 27.00 -3.31
CA GLY A 213 11.94 28.12 -4.15
C GLY A 213 12.28 29.52 -3.63
N LYS A 214 12.99 29.62 -2.49
CA LYS A 214 13.20 30.89 -1.75
C LYS A 214 11.88 31.63 -1.47
N ILE A 215 10.84 30.88 -1.06
CA ILE A 215 9.51 31.38 -0.70
C ILE A 215 9.42 31.48 0.83
N ASP A 216 9.46 32.70 1.33
CA ASP A 216 9.29 33.11 2.72
C ASP A 216 7.81 33.35 3.08
N ILE A 217 7.10 34.08 2.22
CA ILE A 217 5.70 34.47 2.41
C ILE A 217 4.70 33.30 2.35
N PRO A 218 3.46 33.48 2.89
CA PRO A 218 2.37 32.53 2.69
C PRO A 218 1.96 32.37 1.22
N ILE A 219 1.69 31.12 0.83
CA ILE A 219 1.22 30.74 -0.50
C ILE A 219 -0.28 31.02 -0.61
N THR A 220 -0.65 31.99 -1.44
CA THR A 220 -2.04 32.35 -1.73
C THR A 220 -2.31 32.26 -3.24
N PRO A 221 -3.55 31.95 -3.68
CA PRO A 221 -3.90 31.83 -5.11
C PRO A 221 -3.75 33.15 -5.88
N ASN A 222 -3.64 34.29 -5.18
CA ASN A 222 -3.38 35.58 -5.79
C ASN A 222 -1.89 35.75 -6.15
N LYS A 223 -0.96 35.24 -5.31
CA LYS A 223 0.49 35.40 -5.52
C LYS A 223 1.15 34.22 -6.25
N PHE A 224 0.60 33.01 -6.13
CA PHE A 224 1.19 31.77 -6.65
C PHE A 224 0.19 30.94 -7.46
N MET A 225 0.74 30.14 -8.38
CA MET A 225 0.09 29.00 -9.01
C MET A 225 0.78 27.73 -8.48
N VAL A 226 -0.01 26.67 -8.25
CA VAL A 226 0.51 25.35 -7.89
C VAL A 226 -0.04 24.33 -8.86
N GLU A 227 0.82 23.44 -9.33
CA GLU A 227 0.50 22.38 -10.30
C GLU A 227 0.88 21.02 -9.68
N PHE A 228 -0.07 20.08 -9.67
CA PHE A 228 0.28 18.66 -9.61
C PHE A 228 0.69 18.19 -11.00
N ILE A 229 1.66 17.29 -11.04
CA ILE A 229 2.22 16.74 -12.25
C ILE A 229 2.19 15.23 -12.10
N ASP A 230 1.48 14.58 -13.03
CA ASP A 230 1.40 13.12 -13.12
C ASP A 230 2.80 12.55 -13.41
N MET A 231 3.10 11.37 -12.87
CA MET A 231 4.43 10.78 -12.94
C MET A 231 4.39 9.26 -13.09
N GLN A 232 5.25 8.74 -13.95
CA GLN A 232 5.65 7.33 -13.97
C GLN A 232 7.13 7.26 -13.58
N ILE A 233 7.47 6.43 -12.59
CA ILE A 233 8.87 6.11 -12.26
C ILE A 233 9.14 4.71 -12.79
N ILE A 234 10.12 4.61 -13.67
CA ILE A 234 10.67 3.35 -14.18
C ILE A 234 12.00 3.14 -13.46
N GLN A 235 12.23 1.96 -12.87
CA GLN A 235 13.48 1.63 -12.18
C GLN A 235 14.13 0.42 -12.84
N GLU A 236 15.47 0.37 -12.89
CA GLU A 236 16.18 -0.69 -13.60
C GLU A 236 16.01 -2.04 -12.89
N ASP A 237 15.43 -3.02 -13.59
CA ASP A 237 14.90 -4.24 -12.96
C ASP A 237 15.96 -5.31 -12.61
N LYS A 238 17.27 -5.02 -12.78
CA LYS A 238 18.42 -5.93 -12.55
C LYS A 238 18.24 -6.82 -11.31
N ASN A 239 18.07 -6.16 -10.16
CA ASN A 239 18.09 -6.80 -8.83
C ASN A 239 16.82 -6.49 -8.01
N LYS A 240 15.77 -5.90 -8.59
CA LYS A 240 14.55 -5.48 -7.87
C LYS A 240 13.89 -6.66 -7.12
N LYS A 241 13.81 -7.82 -7.77
CA LYS A 241 13.34 -9.08 -7.16
C LYS A 241 14.18 -9.46 -5.95
N GLN A 242 15.51 -9.53 -6.09
CA GLN A 242 16.44 -9.89 -5.01
C GLN A 242 16.39 -8.89 -3.85
N LYS A 243 16.31 -7.59 -4.15
CA LYS A 243 16.17 -6.49 -3.19
C LYS A 243 14.84 -6.56 -2.43
N HIS A 244 13.75 -6.85 -3.13
CA HIS A 244 12.43 -7.08 -2.52
C HIS A 244 12.42 -8.29 -1.58
N TYR A 245 12.99 -9.43 -2.01
CA TYR A 245 13.14 -10.59 -1.13
C TYR A 245 14.03 -10.30 0.08
N LYS A 246 15.17 -9.63 -0.11
CA LYS A 246 16.01 -9.20 1.03
C LYS A 246 15.23 -8.32 2.03
N HIS A 247 14.38 -7.40 1.55
CA HIS A 247 13.52 -6.59 2.43
C HIS A 247 12.50 -7.43 3.21
N ILE A 248 12.02 -8.55 2.65
CA ILE A 248 11.21 -9.55 3.37
C ILE A 248 12.09 -10.29 4.40
N ASP A 249 13.21 -10.86 3.98
CA ASP A 249 14.09 -11.72 4.79
C ASP A 249 14.67 -10.98 6.01
N ASP A 250 15.16 -9.74 5.81
CA ASP A 250 15.61 -8.86 6.89
C ASP A 250 14.47 -8.62 7.90
N GLY A 251 13.24 -8.44 7.42
CA GLY A 251 12.05 -8.27 8.25
C GLY A 251 11.65 -9.51 9.03
N ILE A 252 11.64 -10.69 8.39
CA ILE A 252 11.35 -11.99 9.03
C ILE A 252 12.39 -12.26 10.13
N LYS A 253 13.68 -12.10 9.81
CA LYS A 253 14.79 -12.26 10.77
C LYS A 253 14.60 -11.34 11.98
N ALA A 254 14.21 -10.08 11.75
CA ALA A 254 14.00 -9.13 12.83
C ALA A 254 12.82 -9.52 13.73
N PHE A 255 11.69 -9.95 13.14
CA PHE A 255 10.53 -10.43 13.91
C PHE A 255 10.85 -11.70 14.72
N LYS A 256 11.62 -12.67 14.18
CA LYS A 256 12.11 -13.83 14.95
C LYS A 256 12.81 -13.40 16.24
N ASN A 257 13.61 -12.34 16.22
CA ASN A 257 14.33 -11.82 17.40
C ASN A 257 13.47 -10.99 18.39
N LEU A 258 12.19 -10.77 18.10
CA LEU A 258 11.24 -10.14 19.02
C LEU A 258 10.44 -11.16 19.84
N ILE A 259 10.45 -12.44 19.48
CA ILE A 259 9.69 -13.49 20.17
C ILE A 259 10.54 -14.07 21.29
N ASN A 260 10.06 -13.97 22.52
CA ASN A 260 10.68 -14.54 23.70
C ASN A 260 10.56 -16.07 23.75
N GLU A 261 11.31 -16.70 24.66
CA GLU A 261 11.23 -18.14 24.89
C GLU A 261 9.84 -18.62 25.35
N ASP A 262 9.08 -17.76 26.04
CA ASP A 262 7.71 -17.97 26.54
C ASP A 262 6.61 -17.62 25.51
N GLY A 263 6.98 -17.28 24.27
CA GLY A 263 6.02 -16.89 23.23
C GLY A 263 5.39 -15.51 23.43
N ARG A 264 5.96 -14.62 24.27
CA ARG A 264 5.62 -13.17 24.26
C ARG A 264 6.36 -12.45 23.14
N ILE A 265 5.71 -11.50 22.49
CA ILE A 265 6.33 -10.66 21.45
C ILE A 265 6.70 -9.27 22.01
N GLN A 266 7.95 -8.84 21.82
CA GLN A 266 8.47 -7.56 22.30
C GLN A 266 8.10 -6.40 21.35
N TYR A 267 7.00 -5.70 21.66
CA TYR A 267 6.47 -4.63 20.79
C TYR A 267 7.14 -3.27 20.90
N GLU A 268 7.56 -2.87 22.10
CA GLU A 268 7.63 -1.45 22.43
C GLU A 268 9.08 -0.92 22.43
N ILE A 269 9.36 -0.05 21.46
CA ILE A 269 10.45 0.92 21.54
C ILE A 269 9.96 2.27 20.98
N ASP A 270 9.49 3.14 21.87
CA ASP A 270 9.77 4.56 21.70
C ASP A 270 11.26 4.73 22.01
N PHE A 271 12.05 5.15 21.02
CA PHE A 271 13.48 5.32 21.18
C PHE A 271 13.83 6.58 22.00
N LEU A 272 12.87 7.50 22.21
CA LEU A 272 13.00 8.64 23.13
C LEU A 272 12.47 8.32 24.53
N SER A 273 11.43 7.50 24.63
CA SER A 273 10.67 7.26 25.88
C SER A 273 10.39 5.76 26.14
N PRO A 274 11.43 4.92 26.37
CA PRO A 274 11.21 3.50 26.67
C PRO A 274 10.34 3.33 27.93
N GLY A 275 9.19 2.66 27.80
CA GLY A 275 8.25 2.41 28.90
C GLY A 275 6.86 3.06 28.78
N LEU A 276 6.50 3.70 27.66
CA LEU A 276 5.13 4.18 27.42
C LEU A 276 4.16 3.04 27.03
N GLU A 277 3.83 2.19 28.02
CA GLU A 277 2.85 1.12 27.90
C GLU A 277 1.44 1.65 27.62
N ASN A 278 1.05 1.68 26.34
CA ASN A 278 -0.37 1.78 25.98
C ASN A 278 -0.97 0.36 25.98
N ALA A 279 -1.05 -0.23 27.18
CA ALA A 279 -1.55 -1.60 27.43
C ALA A 279 -2.92 -1.89 26.77
N GLN A 280 -3.74 -0.85 26.58
CA GLN A 280 -4.94 -0.90 25.74
C GLN A 280 -4.66 -1.53 24.37
N ASN A 281 -5.26 -2.69 24.12
CA ASN A 281 -5.16 -3.47 22.87
C ASN A 281 -3.81 -4.18 22.69
N ARG A 282 -3.07 -4.50 23.77
CA ARG A 282 -1.84 -5.29 23.66
C ARG A 282 -2.13 -6.70 23.10
N ASN A 283 -3.17 -7.37 23.57
CA ASN A 283 -3.62 -8.68 23.06
C ASN A 283 -3.99 -8.66 21.57
N VAL A 284 -4.69 -7.63 21.10
CA VAL A 284 -5.06 -7.49 19.68
C VAL A 284 -3.81 -7.37 18.79
N ARG A 285 -2.80 -6.60 19.22
CA ARG A 285 -1.52 -6.47 18.50
C ARG A 285 -0.69 -7.75 18.54
N GLU A 286 -0.68 -8.43 19.70
CA GLU A 286 0.02 -9.69 19.89
C GLU A 286 -0.54 -10.79 18.97
N MET A 287 -1.86 -10.99 18.99
CA MET A 287 -2.53 -11.94 18.09
C MET A 287 -2.49 -11.53 16.62
N GLY A 288 -2.58 -10.23 16.31
CA GLY A 288 -2.48 -9.78 14.92
C GLY A 288 -1.09 -10.00 14.32
N SER A 289 -0.03 -9.86 15.12
CA SER A 289 1.32 -10.24 14.69
C SER A 289 1.47 -11.75 14.59
N ALA A 290 0.92 -12.51 15.54
CA ALA A 290 0.94 -13.98 15.51
C ALA A 290 0.28 -14.52 14.23
N TYR A 291 -0.87 -13.95 13.85
CA TYR A 291 -1.53 -14.24 12.57
C TYR A 291 -0.62 -13.93 11.40
N THR A 292 -0.10 -12.70 11.32
CA THR A 292 0.66 -12.27 10.14
C THR A 292 1.96 -13.07 10.01
N LEU A 293 2.61 -13.42 11.12
CA LEU A 293 3.76 -14.32 11.15
C LEU A 293 3.37 -15.76 10.76
N ALA A 294 2.19 -16.26 11.13
CA ALA A 294 1.65 -17.54 10.66
C ALA A 294 1.34 -17.53 9.15
N TYR A 295 0.80 -16.43 8.63
CA TYR A 295 0.63 -16.21 7.18
C TYR A 295 1.99 -16.20 6.46
N ILE A 296 2.98 -15.49 7.01
CA ILE A 296 4.35 -15.44 6.50
C ILE A 296 4.96 -16.85 6.46
N ALA A 297 4.96 -17.58 7.58
CA ALA A 297 5.46 -18.96 7.64
C ALA A 297 4.75 -19.87 6.63
N TYR A 298 3.43 -19.76 6.49
CA TYR A 298 2.67 -20.53 5.51
C TYR A 298 3.09 -20.24 4.06
N LYS A 299 3.47 -18.99 3.75
CA LYS A 299 3.92 -18.57 2.41
C LYS A 299 5.40 -18.88 2.14
N THR A 300 6.28 -18.75 3.13
CA THR A 300 7.74 -18.97 2.97
C THR A 300 8.20 -20.38 3.33
N LYS A 301 7.35 -21.18 3.98
CA LYS A 301 7.65 -22.49 4.57
C LYS A 301 8.75 -22.45 5.66
N ASP A 302 8.84 -21.32 6.36
CA ASP A 302 9.79 -21.08 7.44
C ASP A 302 9.45 -21.90 8.70
N LYS A 303 10.23 -22.97 8.94
CA LYS A 303 10.04 -23.90 10.05
C LYS A 303 10.39 -23.30 11.41
N ASP A 304 11.39 -22.42 11.51
CA ASP A 304 11.73 -21.79 12.80
C ASP A 304 10.62 -20.82 13.21
N LEU A 305 10.08 -20.08 12.24
CA LEU A 305 8.94 -19.20 12.50
C LEU A 305 7.72 -20.01 12.94
N LEU A 306 7.46 -21.18 12.31
CA LEU A 306 6.42 -22.11 12.73
C LEU A 306 6.60 -22.61 14.18
N LEU A 307 7.83 -22.91 14.60
CA LEU A 307 8.15 -23.26 15.99
C LEU A 307 7.91 -22.09 16.98
N LEU A 308 8.17 -20.85 16.57
CA LEU A 308 7.87 -19.67 17.38
C LEU A 308 6.36 -19.40 17.46
N ILE A 309 5.61 -19.63 16.37
CA ILE A 309 4.13 -19.57 16.37
C ILE A 309 3.55 -20.64 17.29
N LYS A 310 4.12 -21.86 17.31
CA LYS A 310 3.73 -22.90 18.27
C LYS A 310 3.81 -22.39 19.71
N LYS A 311 4.91 -21.74 20.10
CA LYS A 311 5.06 -21.15 21.45
C LYS A 311 3.99 -20.11 21.76
N ILE A 312 3.65 -19.25 20.79
CA ILE A 312 2.58 -18.25 20.94
C ILE A 312 1.22 -18.95 21.15
N LEU A 313 0.93 -20.00 20.38
CA LEU A 313 -0.32 -20.76 20.49
C LEU A 313 -0.40 -21.58 21.79
N ASP A 314 0.68 -22.25 22.20
CA ASP A 314 0.79 -22.94 23.50
C ASP A 314 0.47 -21.98 24.66
N ARG A 315 1.09 -20.79 24.67
CA ARG A 315 0.80 -19.74 25.67
C ARG A 315 -0.63 -19.23 25.56
N THR A 316 -1.16 -19.06 24.36
CA THR A 316 -2.52 -18.54 24.12
C THR A 316 -3.59 -19.51 24.64
N GLU A 317 -3.39 -20.81 24.46
CA GLU A 317 -4.26 -21.86 25.00
C GLU A 317 -4.22 -21.90 26.54
N GLN A 318 -3.02 -21.83 27.13
CA GLN A 318 -2.83 -21.78 28.59
C GLN A 318 -3.45 -20.55 29.27
N ASN A 319 -3.54 -19.41 28.58
CA ASN A 319 -4.05 -18.15 29.12
C ASN A 319 -5.46 -17.81 28.61
N LEU A 320 -6.18 -18.78 28.04
CA LEU A 320 -7.50 -18.58 27.43
C LEU A 320 -8.59 -18.38 28.51
N LEU A 321 -9.09 -17.16 28.67
CA LEU A 321 -10.09 -16.85 29.69
C LEU A 321 -11.48 -17.34 29.28
N LYS A 322 -12.11 -18.16 30.13
CA LYS A 322 -13.52 -18.53 30.01
C LYS A 322 -14.42 -17.40 30.53
N GLY A 323 -15.43 -16.99 29.76
CA GLY A 323 -16.48 -16.07 30.19
C GLY A 323 -17.85 -16.75 30.33
N SER A 324 -18.92 -15.96 30.20
CA SER A 324 -20.30 -16.48 30.16
C SER A 324 -20.53 -17.37 28.93
N ASP A 325 -21.57 -18.21 29.00
CA ASP A 325 -22.15 -18.92 27.85
C ASP A 325 -21.17 -19.82 27.09
N ASN A 326 -20.16 -20.34 27.79
CA ASN A 326 -19.02 -21.10 27.21
C ASN A 326 -18.26 -20.34 26.09
N GLN A 327 -18.23 -19.01 26.14
CA GLN A 327 -17.38 -18.18 25.29
C GLN A 327 -15.96 -18.06 25.88
N TYR A 328 -14.94 -17.95 25.03
CA TYR A 328 -13.52 -17.98 25.40
C TYR A 328 -12.73 -16.85 24.74
N TYR A 329 -11.87 -16.18 25.51
CA TYR A 329 -11.27 -14.91 25.13
C TYR A 329 -9.75 -14.90 25.34
N ILE A 330 -9.05 -14.34 24.35
CA ILE A 330 -7.62 -14.03 24.45
C ILE A 330 -7.50 -12.62 25.04
N ALA A 331 -7.36 -12.55 26.36
CA ALA A 331 -7.30 -11.28 27.09
C ALA A 331 -5.89 -10.68 27.13
N ASP A 332 -5.79 -9.38 27.41
CA ASP A 332 -4.55 -8.76 27.86
C ASP A 332 -4.42 -8.88 29.40
N GLU A 333 -3.28 -8.42 29.95
CA GLU A 333 -3.01 -8.41 31.40
C GLU A 333 -3.98 -7.52 32.20
N LEU A 334 -4.85 -6.76 31.51
CA LEU A 334 -5.96 -5.98 32.09
C LEU A 334 -7.33 -6.68 31.90
N SER A 335 -7.34 -7.97 31.57
CA SER A 335 -8.53 -8.81 31.35
C SER A 335 -9.47 -8.34 30.22
N GLN A 336 -8.98 -7.58 29.22
CA GLN A 336 -9.85 -6.97 28.20
C GLN A 336 -10.23 -7.94 27.08
N ARG A 337 -11.48 -8.43 27.15
CA ARG A 337 -12.08 -9.45 26.26
C ARG A 337 -12.53 -8.87 24.91
N LYS A 338 -11.58 -8.57 24.01
CA LYS A 338 -11.82 -7.95 22.69
C LYS A 338 -11.99 -8.98 21.59
N ILE A 339 -13.00 -8.80 20.74
CA ILE A 339 -13.31 -9.77 19.67
C ILE A 339 -12.23 -9.80 18.59
N GLY A 340 -11.58 -8.67 18.26
CA GLY A 340 -10.42 -8.67 17.36
C GLY A 340 -9.28 -9.61 17.79
N ALA A 341 -9.01 -9.72 19.11
CA ALA A 341 -8.00 -10.67 19.61
C ALA A 341 -8.43 -12.14 19.39
N VAL A 342 -9.72 -12.45 19.53
CA VAL A 342 -10.29 -13.78 19.23
C VAL A 342 -10.18 -14.09 17.73
N SER A 343 -10.50 -13.12 16.87
CA SER A 343 -10.44 -13.25 15.41
C SER A 343 -9.02 -13.48 14.90
N LEU A 344 -8.06 -12.70 15.40
CA LEU A 344 -6.65 -12.81 15.04
C LEU A 344 -5.99 -14.07 15.63
N GLY A 345 -6.40 -14.49 16.83
CA GLY A 345 -6.02 -15.78 17.40
C GLY A 345 -6.53 -16.96 16.57
N LEU A 346 -7.80 -16.92 16.13
CA LEU A 346 -8.36 -17.94 15.23
C LEU A 346 -7.58 -17.99 13.91
N LEU A 347 -7.31 -16.82 13.31
CA LEU A 347 -6.48 -16.74 12.09
C LEU A 347 -5.06 -17.30 12.30
N THR A 348 -4.46 -17.10 13.48
CA THR A 348 -3.15 -17.69 13.83
C THR A 348 -3.22 -19.22 13.82
N VAL A 349 -4.24 -19.80 14.48
CA VAL A 349 -4.44 -21.27 14.50
C VAL A 349 -4.69 -21.80 13.08
N LEU A 350 -5.55 -21.16 12.30
CA LEU A 350 -5.86 -21.57 10.94
C LEU A 350 -4.63 -21.58 10.02
N PHE A 351 -3.77 -20.56 10.10
CA PHE A 351 -2.53 -20.53 9.30
C PHE A 351 -1.42 -21.45 9.84
N TYR A 352 -1.42 -21.81 11.13
CA TYR A 352 -0.57 -22.88 11.66
C TYR A 352 -1.04 -24.27 11.16
N GLU A 353 -2.33 -24.57 11.24
CA GLU A 353 -2.89 -25.86 10.79
C GLU A 353 -2.83 -26.03 9.26
N LYS A 354 -2.83 -24.94 8.48
CA LYS A 354 -2.50 -24.98 7.03
C LYS A 354 -1.06 -25.43 6.71
N GLN A 355 -0.22 -25.66 7.71
CA GLN A 355 1.18 -26.09 7.55
C GLN A 355 1.48 -27.43 8.24
N THR A 356 0.51 -27.99 8.98
CA THR A 356 0.71 -29.16 9.84
C THR A 356 -0.41 -30.17 9.65
N ASP A 357 -0.07 -31.41 9.30
CA ASP A 357 -1.06 -32.50 9.15
C ASP A 357 -1.70 -32.92 10.49
N VAL A 358 -1.26 -32.33 11.59
CA VAL A 358 -1.74 -32.54 12.96
C VAL A 358 -2.61 -31.36 13.39
N LYS A 359 -3.91 -31.61 13.63
CA LYS A 359 -4.87 -30.62 14.17
C LYS A 359 -4.65 -30.36 15.68
N GLN A 360 -3.43 -29.99 16.06
CA GLN A 360 -2.97 -29.90 17.46
C GLN A 360 -3.84 -28.94 18.30
N TYR A 361 -4.28 -27.83 17.71
CA TYR A 361 -5.04 -26.77 18.39
C TYR A 361 -6.53 -26.83 18.08
N GLN A 362 -7.07 -28.02 17.78
CA GLN A 362 -8.49 -28.20 17.49
C GLN A 362 -9.40 -27.65 18.60
N GLU A 363 -9.09 -27.89 19.87
CA GLU A 363 -9.94 -27.40 20.97
C GLU A 363 -9.93 -25.87 21.06
N LEU A 364 -8.76 -25.23 20.96
CA LEU A 364 -8.63 -23.78 20.84
C LEU A 364 -9.39 -23.23 19.62
N ARG A 365 -9.26 -23.85 18.44
CA ARG A 365 -9.94 -23.44 17.21
C ARG A 365 -11.46 -23.41 17.39
N GLU A 366 -12.06 -24.49 17.90
CA GLU A 366 -13.52 -24.57 18.07
C GLU A 366 -14.02 -23.58 19.15
N LYS A 367 -13.26 -23.37 20.23
CA LYS A 367 -13.57 -22.34 21.24
C LYS A 367 -13.58 -20.91 20.64
N LEU A 368 -12.59 -20.58 19.81
CA LEU A 368 -12.47 -19.25 19.21
C LEU A 368 -13.55 -19.01 18.14
N VAL A 369 -13.78 -19.94 17.20
CA VAL A 369 -14.82 -19.79 16.17
C VAL A 369 -16.23 -19.76 16.77
N SER A 370 -16.49 -20.57 17.81
CA SER A 370 -17.75 -20.51 18.57
C SER A 370 -17.92 -19.14 19.24
N THR A 371 -16.85 -18.55 19.78
CA THR A 371 -16.92 -17.20 20.36
C THR A 371 -17.22 -16.14 19.30
N LEU A 372 -16.65 -16.24 18.09
CA LEU A 372 -17.03 -15.34 16.99
C LEU A 372 -18.49 -15.49 16.57
N LYS A 373 -19.02 -16.72 16.52
CA LYS A 373 -20.45 -16.99 16.27
C LYS A 373 -21.36 -16.27 17.27
N HIS A 374 -21.08 -16.38 18.57
CA HIS A 374 -21.89 -15.73 19.62
C HIS A 374 -21.76 -14.19 19.61
N ASN A 375 -20.67 -13.64 19.07
CA ASN A 375 -20.43 -12.20 18.99
C ASN A 375 -20.84 -11.55 17.66
N PHE A 376 -21.39 -12.31 16.71
CA PHE A 376 -22.02 -11.77 15.51
C PHE A 376 -23.46 -11.34 15.81
N MET A 377 -23.73 -10.04 15.67
CA MET A 377 -25.09 -9.49 15.75
C MET A 377 -25.68 -9.37 14.35
N ASP A 378 -26.80 -10.06 14.10
CA ASP A 378 -27.60 -9.88 12.88
C ASP A 378 -27.88 -8.38 12.64
N ASN A 379 -27.74 -7.95 11.38
CA ASN A 379 -27.87 -6.56 10.92
C ASN A 379 -26.87 -5.52 11.47
N LYS A 380 -26.04 -5.84 12.48
CA LYS A 380 -25.02 -4.91 13.02
C LYS A 380 -23.58 -5.29 12.65
N GLY A 381 -23.21 -6.56 12.70
CA GLY A 381 -21.81 -7.04 12.60
C GLY A 381 -21.26 -7.53 13.95
N PHE A 382 -19.95 -7.52 14.12
CA PHE A 382 -19.28 -8.12 15.29
C PHE A 382 -19.13 -7.15 16.47
N ARG A 383 -19.44 -7.61 17.68
CA ARG A 383 -19.33 -6.82 18.92
C ARG A 383 -17.88 -6.36 19.20
N LEU A 384 -17.72 -5.23 19.90
CA LEU A 384 -16.42 -4.79 20.44
C LEU A 384 -15.83 -5.79 21.46
N ASN A 385 -16.69 -6.24 22.35
CA ASN A 385 -16.49 -7.16 23.47
C ASN A 385 -17.89 -7.77 23.78
N PRO A 386 -18.02 -8.90 24.50
CA PRO A 386 -19.30 -9.58 24.64
C PRO A 386 -20.41 -8.73 25.29
N GLU A 387 -20.08 -7.82 26.21
CA GLU A 387 -21.05 -6.92 26.83
C GLU A 387 -21.53 -5.79 25.89
N SER A 388 -20.79 -5.48 24.82
CA SER A 388 -21.08 -4.30 24.00
C SER A 388 -22.07 -4.57 22.88
N GLU A 389 -23.06 -3.68 22.75
CA GLU A 389 -23.93 -3.58 21.58
C GLU A 389 -23.31 -2.85 20.39
N ASN A 390 -22.11 -2.28 20.55
CA ASN A 390 -21.40 -1.54 19.53
C ASN A 390 -20.47 -2.46 18.73
N THR A 391 -20.22 -2.05 17.48
CA THR A 391 -19.32 -2.74 16.54
C THR A 391 -18.16 -1.82 16.19
N ASN A 392 -17.11 -2.34 15.55
CA ASN A 392 -16.01 -1.53 15.02
C ASN A 392 -15.56 -2.08 13.67
N PRO A 393 -15.50 -1.25 12.61
CA PRO A 393 -14.93 -1.57 11.30
C PRO A 393 -13.65 -2.43 11.30
N LEU A 394 -12.74 -2.21 12.25
CA LEU A 394 -11.53 -3.03 12.42
C LEU A 394 -11.90 -4.49 12.73
N TYR A 395 -12.65 -4.73 13.81
CA TYR A 395 -13.03 -6.07 14.26
C TYR A 395 -14.05 -6.73 13.34
N ASP A 396 -14.91 -5.94 12.67
CA ASP A 396 -15.81 -6.43 11.63
C ASP A 396 -15.01 -7.08 10.49
N GLY A 397 -13.95 -6.42 10.02
CA GLY A 397 -13.06 -6.96 8.99
C GLY A 397 -12.22 -8.15 9.47
N GLU A 398 -11.61 -8.06 10.67
CA GLU A 398 -10.80 -9.14 11.26
C GLU A 398 -11.61 -10.43 11.43
N SER A 399 -12.83 -10.30 11.95
CA SER A 399 -13.74 -11.43 12.18
C SER A 399 -14.31 -11.99 10.88
N TYR A 400 -14.58 -11.12 9.88
CA TYR A 400 -15.00 -11.53 8.55
C TYR A 400 -13.91 -12.37 7.86
N LEU A 401 -12.64 -11.95 7.92
CA LEU A 401 -11.51 -12.74 7.39
C LEU A 401 -11.34 -14.07 8.14
N ALA A 402 -11.45 -14.05 9.48
CA ALA A 402 -11.33 -15.24 10.32
C ALA A 402 -12.39 -16.31 10.01
N VAL A 403 -13.67 -15.91 9.93
CA VAL A 403 -14.77 -16.83 9.63
C VAL A 403 -14.75 -17.26 8.15
N ALA A 404 -14.30 -16.39 7.22
CA ALA A 404 -14.07 -16.78 5.83
C ALA A 404 -13.06 -17.91 5.71
N ILE A 405 -11.87 -17.73 6.28
CA ILE A 405 -10.80 -18.74 6.19
C ILE A 405 -11.15 -20.02 6.98
N TYR A 406 -11.89 -19.92 8.09
CA TYR A 406 -12.42 -21.10 8.77
C TYR A 406 -13.41 -21.86 7.86
N THR A 407 -14.40 -21.17 7.27
CA THR A 407 -15.44 -21.80 6.44
C THR A 407 -14.85 -22.51 5.22
N ASP A 408 -13.79 -21.94 4.66
CA ASP A 408 -13.08 -22.48 3.50
C ASP A 408 -12.17 -23.69 3.87
N MET A 409 -11.79 -23.85 5.14
CA MET A 409 -11.02 -25.00 5.66
C MET A 409 -11.89 -26.12 6.25
N PHE A 410 -13.06 -25.78 6.80
CA PHE A 410 -13.99 -26.69 7.49
C PHE A 410 -15.41 -26.58 6.92
N PRO A 411 -15.61 -26.82 5.60
CA PRO A 411 -16.92 -26.67 4.95
C PRO A 411 -17.98 -27.66 5.46
N GLU A 412 -17.58 -28.73 6.15
CA GLU A 412 -18.46 -29.65 6.85
C GLU A 412 -19.20 -29.01 8.04
N ASN A 413 -18.67 -27.91 8.61
CA ASN A 413 -19.33 -27.16 9.67
C ASN A 413 -20.50 -26.33 9.11
N LYS A 414 -21.64 -26.99 8.90
CA LYS A 414 -22.87 -26.41 8.34
C LYS A 414 -23.40 -25.21 9.13
N GLU A 415 -23.14 -25.12 10.43
CA GLU A 415 -23.56 -23.97 11.24
C GLU A 415 -22.75 -22.72 10.86
N ILE A 416 -21.41 -22.82 10.87
CA ILE A 416 -20.53 -21.70 10.50
C ILE A 416 -20.67 -21.38 9.01
N ALA A 417 -20.83 -22.37 8.13
CA ALA A 417 -21.12 -22.15 6.70
C ALA A 417 -22.48 -21.47 6.44
N SER A 418 -23.44 -21.57 7.36
CA SER A 418 -24.70 -20.83 7.34
C SER A 418 -24.52 -19.39 7.85
N LEU A 419 -23.82 -19.23 8.99
CA LEU A 419 -23.41 -17.94 9.54
C LEU A 419 -22.63 -17.10 8.52
N MET A 420 -21.71 -17.73 7.78
CA MET A 420 -20.90 -17.09 6.74
C MET A 420 -21.76 -16.36 5.71
N LYS A 421 -22.91 -16.93 5.31
CA LYS A 421 -23.85 -16.28 4.37
C LYS A 421 -24.54 -15.05 4.97
N LYS A 422 -24.79 -15.04 6.29
CA LYS A 422 -25.27 -13.85 7.01
C LYS A 422 -24.18 -12.78 7.09
N ILE A 423 -22.95 -13.16 7.45
CA ILE A 423 -21.79 -12.26 7.51
C ILE A 423 -21.53 -11.63 6.13
N ASP A 424 -21.47 -12.43 5.07
CA ASP A 424 -21.31 -11.96 3.68
C ASP A 424 -22.31 -10.83 3.38
N ASN A 425 -23.59 -11.03 3.69
CA ASN A 425 -24.64 -10.05 3.40
C ASN A 425 -24.56 -8.81 4.31
N VAL A 426 -24.33 -8.96 5.62
CA VAL A 426 -24.24 -7.83 6.56
C VAL A 426 -23.02 -6.96 6.25
N MET A 427 -21.86 -7.56 5.96
CA MET A 427 -20.63 -6.81 5.68
C MET A 427 -20.72 -6.05 4.34
N LEU A 428 -21.24 -6.69 3.29
CA LEU A 428 -21.45 -6.01 2.02
C LEU A 428 -22.46 -4.86 2.17
N LEU A 429 -23.60 -5.08 2.85
CA LEU A 429 -24.62 -4.03 3.03
C LEU A 429 -24.14 -2.86 3.91
N LYS A 430 -23.32 -3.12 4.93
CA LYS A 430 -22.78 -2.13 5.87
C LYS A 430 -21.69 -1.24 5.27
N TYR A 431 -20.88 -1.76 4.34
CA TYR A 431 -19.69 -1.07 3.84
C TYR A 431 -19.71 -0.66 2.36
N GLN A 432 -20.70 -1.09 1.56
CA GLN A 432 -20.82 -0.74 0.12
C GLN A 432 -20.71 0.76 -0.20
N ASN A 433 -21.25 1.62 0.67
CA ASN A 433 -21.26 3.07 0.51
C ASN A 433 -20.37 3.80 1.54
N ASN A 434 -19.52 3.08 2.27
CA ASN A 434 -18.69 3.62 3.34
C ASN A 434 -17.20 3.45 3.01
N ASN A 435 -16.45 4.55 2.95
CA ASN A 435 -15.01 4.53 2.67
C ASN A 435 -14.18 4.24 3.93
N ASP A 436 -14.65 3.31 4.76
CA ASP A 436 -14.09 3.10 6.10
C ASP A 436 -12.67 2.56 6.05
N VAL A 437 -11.79 3.37 6.62
CA VAL A 437 -10.34 3.25 6.66
C VAL A 437 -9.84 2.08 7.51
N LEU A 438 -10.60 1.65 8.50
CA LEU A 438 -10.24 0.52 9.37
C LEU A 438 -10.83 -0.80 8.85
N PHE A 439 -12.02 -0.77 8.22
CA PHE A 439 -12.55 -1.93 7.51
C PHE A 439 -11.76 -2.24 6.23
N PHE A 440 -11.31 -1.23 5.47
CA PHE A 440 -10.74 -1.42 4.14
C PHE A 440 -9.67 -2.52 4.09
N HIS A 441 -8.68 -2.47 4.99
CA HIS A 441 -7.60 -3.45 5.06
C HIS A 441 -8.14 -4.88 5.22
N TRP A 442 -8.77 -5.19 6.36
CA TRP A 442 -9.20 -6.55 6.67
C TRP A 442 -10.35 -7.02 5.78
N GLY A 443 -11.30 -6.13 5.49
CA GLY A 443 -12.44 -6.39 4.61
C GLY A 443 -12.04 -6.66 3.16
N ALA A 444 -10.99 -6.01 2.63
CA ALA A 444 -10.48 -6.31 1.29
C ALA A 444 -9.95 -7.74 1.21
N GLN A 445 -9.17 -8.16 2.20
CA GLN A 445 -8.64 -9.52 2.30
C GLN A 445 -9.78 -10.53 2.44
N ALA A 446 -10.76 -10.25 3.32
CA ALA A 446 -11.93 -11.10 3.53
C ALA A 446 -12.74 -11.28 2.25
N VAL A 447 -13.15 -10.19 1.59
CA VAL A 447 -13.94 -10.25 0.36
C VAL A 447 -13.15 -10.89 -0.79
N SER A 448 -11.84 -10.67 -0.88
CA SER A 448 -10.98 -11.36 -1.85
C SER A 448 -10.98 -12.86 -1.62
N GLN A 449 -10.84 -13.32 -0.36
CA GLN A 449 -10.97 -14.73 0.00
C GLN A 449 -12.37 -15.29 -0.34
N ARG A 450 -13.45 -14.55 -0.03
CA ARG A 450 -14.83 -14.95 -0.40
C ARG A 450 -15.01 -15.08 -1.91
N TYR A 451 -14.41 -14.19 -2.72
CA TYR A 451 -14.39 -14.35 -4.17
C TYR A 451 -13.58 -15.60 -4.59
N LEU A 452 -12.36 -15.76 -4.10
CA LEU A 452 -11.47 -16.84 -4.52
C LEU A 452 -12.10 -18.22 -4.31
N THR A 453 -12.85 -18.41 -3.22
CA THR A 453 -13.56 -19.66 -2.91
C THR A 453 -14.93 -19.79 -3.61
N THR A 454 -15.79 -18.77 -3.59
CA THR A 454 -17.17 -18.89 -4.10
C THR A 454 -17.33 -18.57 -5.60
N LYS A 455 -16.36 -17.86 -6.18
CA LYS A 455 -16.38 -17.26 -7.52
C LYS A 455 -17.56 -16.30 -7.81
N TYR A 456 -18.35 -15.90 -6.81
CA TYR A 456 -19.49 -15.00 -7.00
C TYR A 456 -19.05 -13.56 -7.31
N THR A 457 -19.49 -13.03 -8.44
CA THR A 457 -19.13 -11.69 -8.95
C THR A 457 -19.45 -10.55 -7.99
N LYS A 458 -20.50 -10.69 -7.16
CA LYS A 458 -20.88 -9.68 -6.14
C LYS A 458 -19.71 -9.25 -5.24
N PHE A 459 -18.73 -10.14 -5.02
CA PHE A 459 -17.54 -9.84 -4.24
C PHE A 459 -16.54 -8.98 -5.04
N LEU A 460 -16.31 -9.27 -6.33
CA LEU A 460 -15.52 -8.40 -7.22
C LEU A 460 -16.17 -7.01 -7.35
N ASP A 461 -17.48 -6.95 -7.56
CA ASP A 461 -18.21 -5.68 -7.69
C ASP A 461 -18.06 -4.81 -6.44
N PHE A 462 -18.07 -5.44 -5.26
CA PHE A 462 -17.78 -4.79 -3.99
C PHE A 462 -16.31 -4.36 -3.85
N LEU A 463 -15.33 -5.17 -4.27
CA LEU A 463 -13.91 -4.77 -4.29
C LEU A 463 -13.67 -3.56 -5.21
N ARG A 464 -14.35 -3.49 -6.38
CA ARG A 464 -14.26 -2.33 -7.27
C ARG A 464 -14.79 -1.06 -6.57
N GLN A 465 -15.89 -1.16 -5.83
CA GLN A 465 -16.42 -0.06 -5.01
C GLN A 465 -15.44 0.36 -3.90
N MET A 466 -14.93 -0.60 -3.10
CA MET A 466 -13.93 -0.35 -2.04
C MET A 466 -12.70 0.40 -2.58
N TYR A 467 -12.17 -0.03 -3.73
CA TYR A 467 -11.04 0.59 -4.41
C TYR A 467 -11.34 2.04 -4.84
N MET A 468 -12.46 2.26 -5.52
CA MET A 468 -12.88 3.60 -6.00
C MET A 468 -13.18 4.59 -4.86
N LEU A 469 -13.61 4.10 -3.71
CA LEU A 469 -13.83 4.90 -2.49
C LEU A 469 -12.52 5.24 -1.77
N ASN A 470 -11.55 4.32 -1.73
CA ASN A 470 -10.29 4.50 -0.99
C ASN A 470 -9.18 5.19 -1.78
N ASP A 471 -9.20 5.16 -3.12
CA ASP A 471 -8.26 5.94 -3.95
C ASP A 471 -8.28 7.44 -3.62
N LYS A 472 -9.45 7.95 -3.22
CA LYS A 472 -9.75 9.37 -2.98
C LYS A 472 -9.55 9.82 -1.54
N ASN A 473 -9.13 8.94 -0.62
CA ASN A 473 -9.12 9.23 0.81
C ASN A 473 -7.81 9.91 1.26
N PRO A 474 -7.85 11.15 1.83
CA PRO A 474 -6.67 11.90 2.22
C PRO A 474 -6.11 11.55 3.60
N MET A 475 -6.65 10.57 4.33
CA MET A 475 -6.09 10.16 5.63
C MET A 475 -4.73 9.43 5.48
N TRP A 476 -4.47 8.85 4.31
CA TRP A 476 -3.26 8.07 4.01
C TRP A 476 -1.98 8.89 3.82
N LEU A 477 -2.09 10.21 3.93
CA LEU A 477 -1.11 11.17 3.47
C LEU A 477 -0.05 11.49 4.54
N GLY A 478 0.54 10.43 5.12
CA GLY A 478 1.67 10.55 6.05
C GLY A 478 1.96 9.38 7.00
N PHE A 479 1.32 8.21 6.84
CA PHE A 479 1.54 7.02 7.67
C PHE A 479 2.06 5.82 6.85
N SER A 480 2.46 4.73 7.51
CA SER A 480 2.77 3.47 6.84
C SER A 480 1.57 2.97 6.01
N SER A 481 1.80 2.64 4.74
CA SER A 481 0.78 2.12 3.82
C SER A 481 0.67 0.59 3.81
N CYS A 482 1.34 -0.11 4.72
CA CYS A 482 1.50 -1.57 4.65
C CYS A 482 0.17 -2.34 4.68
N SER A 483 -0.72 -2.05 5.64
CA SER A 483 -2.06 -2.66 5.71
C SER A 483 -2.92 -2.39 4.47
N HIS A 484 -2.62 -1.34 3.70
CA HIS A 484 -3.32 -1.05 2.45
C HIS A 484 -2.75 -1.87 1.30
N LEU A 485 -1.43 -2.04 1.27
CA LEU A 485 -0.73 -2.91 0.32
C LEU A 485 -1.10 -4.39 0.51
N GLU A 486 -1.35 -4.86 1.73
CA GLU A 486 -1.90 -6.21 1.97
C GLU A 486 -3.31 -6.36 1.37
N GLY A 487 -4.21 -5.42 1.66
CA GLY A 487 -5.56 -5.41 1.10
C GLY A 487 -5.53 -5.34 -0.43
N TYR A 488 -4.70 -4.46 -1.01
CA TYR A 488 -4.52 -4.37 -2.46
C TYR A 488 -3.87 -5.61 -3.06
N GLY A 489 -2.97 -6.32 -2.35
CA GLY A 489 -2.35 -7.55 -2.83
C GLY A 489 -3.34 -8.72 -2.92
N ASP A 490 -4.17 -8.90 -1.90
CA ASP A 490 -5.26 -9.90 -1.95
C ASP A 490 -6.33 -9.49 -3.00
N MET A 491 -6.64 -8.20 -3.16
CA MET A 491 -7.49 -7.73 -4.27
C MET A 491 -6.88 -8.04 -5.64
N ALA A 492 -5.59 -7.75 -5.85
CA ALA A 492 -4.90 -8.03 -7.12
C ALA A 492 -4.95 -9.54 -7.43
N THR A 493 -4.75 -10.38 -6.41
CA THR A 493 -4.94 -11.84 -6.51
C THR A 493 -6.36 -12.19 -6.98
N ALA A 494 -7.40 -11.56 -6.39
CA ALA A 494 -8.80 -11.81 -6.77
C ALA A 494 -9.13 -11.42 -8.22
N PHE A 495 -8.71 -10.24 -8.69
CA PHE A 495 -8.98 -9.79 -10.07
C PHE A 495 -8.12 -10.50 -11.12
N TYR A 496 -6.87 -10.87 -10.79
CA TYR A 496 -6.06 -11.76 -11.63
C TYR A 496 -6.75 -13.11 -11.81
N GLN A 497 -7.20 -13.72 -10.70
CA GLN A 497 -7.93 -14.99 -10.68
C GLN A 497 -9.37 -14.89 -11.24
N SER A 498 -9.83 -13.70 -11.66
CA SER A 498 -11.09 -13.50 -12.38
C SER A 498 -10.91 -13.16 -13.86
N GLY A 499 -9.67 -13.00 -14.35
CA GLY A 499 -9.40 -12.52 -15.71
C GLY A 499 -9.78 -11.05 -15.96
N ASP A 500 -9.93 -10.24 -14.92
CA ASP A 500 -10.20 -8.79 -15.06
C ASP A 500 -8.87 -8.03 -15.15
N ASP A 501 -8.17 -8.20 -16.28
CA ASP A 501 -6.87 -7.58 -16.55
C ASP A 501 -6.89 -6.06 -16.32
N VAL A 502 -7.97 -5.39 -16.73
CA VAL A 502 -8.10 -3.94 -16.62
C VAL A 502 -8.08 -3.51 -15.15
N PHE A 503 -8.80 -4.21 -14.27
CA PHE A 503 -8.81 -3.90 -12.86
C PHE A 503 -7.56 -4.40 -12.13
N TYR A 504 -7.01 -5.57 -12.50
CA TYR A 504 -5.73 -6.07 -12.01
C TYR A 504 -4.58 -5.09 -12.27
N GLN A 505 -4.42 -4.59 -13.51
CA GLN A 505 -3.36 -3.63 -13.84
C GLN A 505 -3.57 -2.27 -13.14
N SER A 506 -4.83 -1.87 -12.89
CA SER A 506 -5.15 -0.67 -12.08
C SER A 506 -4.62 -0.82 -10.64
N ILE A 507 -4.91 -1.95 -9.98
CA ILE A 507 -4.42 -2.24 -8.62
C ILE A 507 -2.91 -2.40 -8.60
N LYS A 508 -2.31 -3.08 -9.60
CA LYS A 508 -0.85 -3.25 -9.71
C LYS A 508 -0.12 -1.90 -9.81
N ASN A 509 -0.63 -0.98 -10.63
CA ASN A 509 -0.12 0.39 -10.75
C ASN A 509 -0.26 1.17 -9.42
N ARG A 510 -1.33 0.93 -8.64
CA ARG A 510 -1.49 1.49 -7.29
C ARG A 510 -0.46 0.92 -6.29
N ILE A 511 -0.23 -0.40 -6.32
CA ILE A 511 0.80 -1.09 -5.54
C ILE A 511 2.19 -0.53 -5.87
N GLU A 512 2.57 -0.46 -7.15
CA GLU A 512 3.89 0.02 -7.59
C GLU A 512 4.18 1.47 -7.15
N LYS A 513 3.16 2.31 -7.02
CA LYS A 513 3.29 3.69 -6.49
C LYS A 513 3.48 3.75 -4.98
N GLN A 514 3.01 2.75 -4.23
CA GLN A 514 3.03 2.74 -2.75
C GLN A 514 4.07 1.79 -2.15
N ILE A 515 4.53 0.77 -2.88
CA ILE A 515 5.47 -0.27 -2.39
C ILE A 515 6.82 0.29 -1.92
N ASN A 516 7.21 1.46 -2.43
CA ASN A 516 8.41 2.18 -2.02
C ASN A 516 8.34 2.75 -0.59
N ILE A 517 7.15 2.83 0.01
CA ILE A 517 6.96 3.29 1.40
C ILE A 517 7.53 2.24 2.38
N PRO A 518 7.12 0.95 2.35
CA PRO A 518 7.79 -0.15 3.07
C PRO A 518 9.33 -0.12 2.99
N TYR A 519 9.91 -0.08 1.80
CA TYR A 519 11.37 -0.09 1.62
C TYR A 519 12.07 1.14 2.23
N TYR A 520 11.36 2.25 2.43
CA TYR A 520 11.91 3.46 3.01
C TYR A 520 11.79 3.48 4.54
N ILE A 521 10.70 2.94 5.10
CA ILE A 521 10.47 2.90 6.55
C ILE A 521 11.18 1.74 7.26
N GLN A 522 11.73 0.78 6.53
CA GLN A 522 12.54 -0.31 7.10
C GLN A 522 13.89 0.20 7.65
N LEU A 523 14.26 -0.25 8.85
CA LEU A 523 15.52 0.07 9.53
C LEU A 523 16.69 -0.68 8.90
N LYS A 524 17.61 0.09 8.31
CA LYS A 524 18.82 -0.42 7.61
C LYS A 524 20.11 -0.20 8.39
N SER A 525 20.07 0.52 9.52
CA SER A 525 21.23 0.85 10.35
C SER A 525 20.81 1.32 11.73
N ASN A 526 21.77 1.45 12.64
CA ASN A 526 21.55 1.86 14.04
C ASN A 526 21.28 3.37 14.22
N ILE A 527 20.74 4.06 13.20
CA ILE A 527 20.52 5.51 13.15
C ILE A 527 19.13 5.81 12.57
N LEU A 528 18.37 6.66 13.25
CA LEU A 528 17.00 7.05 12.87
C LEU A 528 16.93 8.30 11.97
N PRO A 529 15.78 8.58 11.32
CA PRO A 529 15.63 9.74 10.43
C PRO A 529 15.60 11.13 11.11
N ASP A 530 15.47 11.22 12.44
CA ASP A 530 15.54 12.49 13.16
C ASP A 530 16.91 12.71 13.82
N LYS A 531 17.26 13.96 14.14
CA LYS A 531 18.61 14.38 14.52
C LYS A 531 19.01 14.09 15.98
N SER A 532 18.10 13.52 16.78
CA SER A 532 18.50 12.85 18.02
C SER A 532 19.40 11.67 17.67
N LYS A 533 20.64 11.66 18.17
CA LYS A 533 21.63 10.58 17.94
C LYS A 533 21.27 9.30 18.72
N ILE A 534 20.08 8.76 18.50
CA ILE A 534 19.64 7.54 19.16
C ILE A 534 20.29 6.36 18.45
N HIS A 535 21.43 5.92 18.99
CA HIS A 535 22.06 4.69 18.57
C HIS A 535 21.18 3.52 19.00
N ILE A 536 20.53 2.88 18.03
CA ILE A 536 19.80 1.62 18.25
C ILE A 536 20.85 0.53 18.49
N SER A 537 21.21 0.30 19.76
CA SER A 537 22.38 -0.48 20.16
C SER A 537 22.25 -2.00 20.04
N LYS A 538 21.23 -2.50 19.33
CA LYS A 538 20.96 -3.94 19.19
C LYS A 538 20.65 -4.28 17.72
N GLU A 539 21.48 -5.15 17.14
CA GLU A 539 21.33 -5.67 15.78
C GLU A 539 19.95 -6.31 15.54
N LYS A 540 19.34 -6.83 16.62
CA LYS A 540 18.05 -7.52 16.60
C LYS A 540 16.86 -6.71 16.06
N TYR A 541 17.03 -5.39 15.89
CA TYR A 541 16.01 -4.48 15.36
C TYR A 541 16.25 -4.05 13.90
N ILE A 542 17.40 -4.40 13.31
CA ILE A 542 17.66 -4.18 11.88
C ILE A 542 16.69 -5.06 11.08
N GLY A 543 15.99 -4.47 10.10
CA GLY A 543 14.91 -5.13 9.36
C GLY A 543 13.49 -4.81 9.84
N LEU A 544 13.30 -4.23 11.03
CA LEU A 544 11.98 -3.76 11.49
C LEU A 544 11.54 -2.48 10.76
N PHE A 545 10.24 -2.22 10.73
CA PHE A 545 9.66 -1.09 10.00
C PHE A 545 9.14 -0.01 10.96
N LEU A 546 9.49 1.25 10.69
CA LEU A 546 9.00 2.42 11.40
C LEU A 546 7.51 2.64 11.14
N ASN A 547 6.72 2.89 12.20
CA ASN A 547 5.30 3.26 12.10
C ASN A 547 5.06 4.50 11.22
N ASN A 548 6.04 5.41 11.20
CA ASN A 548 6.05 6.60 10.36
C ASN A 548 7.51 6.94 10.02
N PRO A 549 7.83 7.30 8.76
CA PRO A 549 9.18 7.74 8.32
C PRO A 549 9.79 8.94 9.08
N TYR A 550 9.08 9.55 10.03
CA TYR A 550 9.55 10.65 10.87
C TYR A 550 9.50 10.41 12.37
N MET A 551 8.84 9.35 12.84
CA MET A 551 8.76 9.10 14.28
C MET A 551 9.96 8.28 14.70
N SER A 552 10.71 8.73 15.70
CA SER A 552 11.72 7.94 16.41
C SER A 552 11.07 6.91 17.34
N VAL A 553 10.04 6.24 16.84
CA VAL A 553 9.20 5.29 17.54
C VAL A 553 8.99 4.11 16.60
N THR A 554 9.78 3.06 16.77
CA THR A 554 9.33 1.72 16.41
C THR A 554 8.25 1.31 17.38
N ARG A 555 7.06 1.88 17.17
CA ARG A 555 5.82 1.14 17.41
C ARG A 555 5.79 0.12 16.28
N ASN A 556 6.62 -0.92 16.44
CA ASN A 556 7.01 -1.88 15.41
C ASN A 556 5.79 -2.22 14.60
N ASP A 557 5.85 -2.02 13.28
CA ASP A 557 4.82 -2.37 12.29
C ASP A 557 3.77 -3.32 12.88
N ILE A 558 2.63 -2.72 13.25
CA ILE A 558 1.89 -2.98 14.51
C ILE A 558 1.50 -4.45 14.71
N THR A 559 1.43 -5.17 13.61
CA THR A 559 0.92 -6.52 13.42
C THR A 559 1.65 -7.23 12.26
N ALA A 560 2.93 -6.91 12.03
CA ALA A 560 3.83 -7.38 10.94
C ALA A 560 3.34 -7.14 9.49
N HIS A 561 2.44 -6.17 9.33
CA HIS A 561 1.77 -5.84 8.07
C HIS A 561 2.70 -5.45 6.94
N CYS A 562 3.88 -4.89 7.20
CA CYS A 562 4.84 -4.53 6.15
C CYS A 562 5.53 -5.74 5.52
N VAL A 563 5.86 -6.78 6.29
CA VAL A 563 6.45 -8.01 5.74
C VAL A 563 5.42 -8.78 4.92
N SER A 564 4.19 -8.87 5.42
CA SER A 564 3.06 -9.46 4.70
C SER A 564 2.65 -8.64 3.48
N ALA A 565 2.66 -7.30 3.54
CA ALA A 565 2.45 -6.42 2.40
C ALA A 565 3.44 -6.69 1.29
N LEU A 566 4.74 -6.77 1.61
CA LEU A 566 5.78 -7.11 0.63
C LEU A 566 5.48 -8.49 0.01
N LEU A 567 5.26 -9.53 0.81
CA LEU A 567 4.93 -10.88 0.31
C LEU A 567 3.67 -10.92 -0.59
N LYS A 568 2.62 -10.19 -0.24
CA LYS A 568 1.36 -10.09 -1.01
C LYS A 568 1.46 -9.22 -2.26
N THR A 569 2.56 -8.49 -2.42
CA THR A 569 2.83 -7.61 -3.57
C THR A 569 4.13 -7.97 -4.29
N ALA A 570 4.68 -9.15 -3.98
CA ALA A 570 5.88 -9.69 -4.60
C ALA A 570 5.65 -9.93 -6.11
N PRO A 571 6.68 -9.93 -6.96
CA PRO A 571 6.56 -10.19 -8.41
C PRO A 571 6.16 -11.62 -8.80
N HIS A 572 5.49 -12.36 -7.90
CA HIS A 572 5.24 -13.81 -7.96
C HIS A 572 3.83 -14.19 -7.52
N ILE A 573 2.86 -13.33 -7.85
CA ILE A 573 1.41 -13.59 -7.88
C ILE A 573 0.89 -13.15 -9.26
#